data_AF-A0A961LEC6-F1
#
_entry.id   AF-A0A961LEC6-F1
#
_cell.length_a   1.000
_cell.length_b   1.000
_cell.length_c   1.000
_cell.angle_alpha   90.00
_cell.angle_beta   90.00
_cell.angle_gamma   90.00
#
_symmetry.space_group_name_H-M   'P 1'
#
loop_
_entity.id
_entity.type
_entity.pdbx_description
1 polymer ?
#
loop_
_entity_poly.entity_id
_entity_poly.type
_entity_poly.pdbx_seq_one_letter_code
_entity_poly.pdbx_strand_id
1 'polypeptide(L)'
;MAPKHSNDEESEEPASGGLPATTTPSTKARRQSFGALRRQLSDDELAGTGVQKMLLDEIDRLESELVSASEMADRFHGADKDAAILREKFKSHTSLEIISTASLTVGSVALGLVFGIKDNATLAWIILAGGVILILAGLWAKKVKI
;
A
#
# COMPACT_ATOMS: atom_id res chain seq x y z
N MET A 1 22.22 17.04 66.69
CA MET A 1 23.18 16.29 65.86
C MET A 1 22.56 16.16 64.46
N ALA A 2 23.01 16.97 63.50
CA ALA A 2 22.72 16.79 62.06
C ALA A 2 23.90 16.00 61.43
N PRO A 3 24.00 15.78 60.09
CA PRO A 3 23.02 15.74 58.98
C PRO A 3 23.24 14.50 58.05
N LYS A 4 22.44 14.26 57.00
CA LYS A 4 22.75 14.42 55.53
C LYS A 4 21.94 13.34 54.79
N HIS A 5 21.50 13.38 53.52
CA HIS A 5 21.48 14.29 52.37
C HIS A 5 20.39 13.65 51.46
N SER A 6 19.29 14.33 51.10
CA SER A 6 19.04 15.03 49.83
C SER A 6 18.77 14.17 48.58
N ASN A 7 17.65 14.52 47.94
CA ASN A 7 17.39 14.67 46.50
C ASN A 7 16.37 13.72 45.87
N ASP A 8 15.37 14.40 45.33
CA ASP A 8 14.28 13.98 44.47
C ASP A 8 14.79 13.54 43.09
N GLU A 9 14.24 12.45 42.55
CA GLU A 9 14.16 12.12 41.10
C GLU A 9 12.86 11.31 40.95
N GLU A 10 11.74 11.93 40.55
CA GLU A 10 11.31 12.26 39.18
C GLU A 10 11.17 11.05 38.25
N SER A 11 9.90 10.68 38.05
CA SER A 11 9.24 9.90 36.98
C SER A 11 10.08 9.15 35.95
N GLU A 12 9.99 7.82 35.96
CA GLU A 12 10.24 6.98 34.79
C GLU A 12 8.95 6.33 34.25
N GLU A 13 8.60 6.68 33.02
CA GLU A 13 7.88 5.85 32.04
C GLU A 13 8.48 6.16 30.65
N PRO A 14 8.36 5.31 29.61
CA PRO A 14 8.45 3.84 29.56
C PRO A 14 9.45 3.38 28.46
N ALA A 15 10.23 2.31 28.67
CA ALA A 15 11.06 1.73 27.62
C ALA A 15 10.24 0.75 26.75
N SER A 16 9.58 1.31 25.72
CA SER A 16 8.93 0.56 24.64
C SER A 16 9.98 -0.19 23.81
N GLY A 17 9.69 -1.47 23.57
CA GLY A 17 10.55 -2.45 22.92
C GLY A 17 10.96 -2.10 21.49
N GLY A 18 12.14 -2.59 21.14
CA GLY A 18 12.84 -2.33 19.91
C GLY A 18 12.11 -2.78 18.64
N LEU A 19 12.18 -1.91 17.64
CA LEU A 19 12.09 -2.28 16.24
C LEU A 19 13.52 -2.42 15.69
N PRO A 20 13.85 -3.49 14.96
CA PRO A 20 15.16 -3.63 14.35
C PRO A 20 15.36 -2.52 13.30
N ALA A 21 16.48 -1.81 13.43
CA ALA A 21 16.96 -0.87 12.44
C ALA A 21 16.95 -1.54 11.06
N THR A 22 16.16 -0.98 10.15
CA THR A 22 16.22 -1.35 8.73
C THR A 22 17.61 -0.97 8.23
N THR A 23 18.48 -1.96 8.05
CA THR A 23 19.77 -1.80 7.40
C THR A 23 19.51 -1.49 5.93
N THR A 24 19.44 -0.21 5.60
CA THR A 24 19.50 0.27 4.22
C THR A 24 20.76 -0.33 3.58
N PRO A 25 20.68 -1.05 2.45
CA PRO A 25 21.87 -1.57 1.80
C PRO A 25 22.74 -0.38 1.38
N SER A 26 23.90 -0.27 2.02
CA SER A 26 24.97 0.67 1.68
C SER A 26 25.20 0.61 0.17
N THR A 27 24.80 1.67 -0.52
CA THR A 27 25.05 1.85 -1.94
C THR A 27 26.56 1.89 -2.10
N LYS A 28 27.16 0.78 -2.56
CA LYS A 28 28.59 0.70 -2.90
C LYS A 28 28.95 1.97 -3.65
N ALA A 29 29.86 2.76 -3.08
CA ALA A 29 30.34 4.00 -3.66
C ALA A 29 30.65 3.76 -5.14
N ARG A 30 29.94 4.49 -6.00
CA ARG A 30 30.14 4.50 -7.46
C ARG A 30 31.63 4.63 -7.70
N ARG A 31 32.28 3.60 -8.26
CA ARG A 31 33.73 3.60 -8.52
C ARG A 31 34.07 4.82 -9.38
N GLN A 32 34.63 5.86 -8.78
CA GLN A 32 35.12 7.06 -9.48
C GLN A 32 36.51 6.80 -10.09
N SER A 33 36.78 5.58 -10.58
CA SER A 33 38.09 5.20 -11.12
C SER A 33 38.47 5.95 -12.41
N PHE A 34 37.54 6.73 -12.99
CA PHE A 34 37.76 7.54 -14.18
C PHE A 34 37.63 9.05 -13.94
N GLY A 35 37.52 9.50 -12.67
CA GLY A 35 37.36 10.93 -12.35
C GLY A 35 38.57 11.80 -12.73
N ALA A 36 39.73 11.20 -12.95
CA ALA A 36 40.97 11.87 -13.33
C ALA A 36 41.28 11.84 -14.83
N LEU A 37 40.49 11.14 -15.66
CA LEU A 37 40.62 11.25 -17.11
C LEU A 37 40.00 12.57 -17.57
N ARG A 38 40.78 13.36 -18.32
CA ARG A 38 40.31 14.59 -18.96
C ARG A 38 39.16 14.22 -19.88
N ARG A 39 37.93 14.56 -19.47
CA ARG A 39 36.67 14.16 -20.14
C ARG A 39 36.46 14.80 -21.51
N GLN A 40 37.44 15.59 -21.96
CA GLN A 40 37.46 16.30 -23.23
C GLN A 40 38.51 15.61 -24.10
N LEU A 41 38.05 14.96 -25.17
CA LEU A 41 38.91 14.52 -26.25
C LEU A 41 39.48 15.76 -26.95
N SER A 42 40.77 15.73 -27.27
CA SER A 42 41.35 16.71 -28.21
C SER A 42 40.90 16.42 -29.65
N ASP A 43 40.93 17.42 -30.54
CA ASP A 43 40.47 17.25 -31.93
C ASP A 43 41.22 16.14 -32.69
N ASP A 44 42.51 15.94 -32.39
CA ASP A 44 43.33 14.86 -32.95
C ASP A 44 42.90 13.47 -32.47
N GLU A 45 42.44 13.35 -31.22
CA GLU A 45 41.93 12.08 -30.66
C GLU A 45 40.51 11.77 -31.16
N LEU A 46 39.69 12.81 -31.38
CA LEU A 46 38.37 12.73 -32.01
C LEU A 46 38.44 12.33 -33.49
N ALA A 47 39.51 12.71 -34.19
CA ALA A 47 39.77 12.28 -35.57
C ALA A 47 40.15 10.80 -35.67
N GLY A 48 40.49 10.16 -34.55
CA GLY A 48 40.79 8.73 -34.48
C GLY A 48 39.58 7.86 -34.83
N THR A 49 39.73 7.03 -35.86
CA THR A 49 38.66 6.12 -36.33
C THR A 49 38.15 5.16 -35.25
N GLY A 50 39.00 4.77 -34.30
CA GLY A 50 38.61 3.94 -33.16
C GLY A 50 37.68 4.66 -32.17
N VAL A 51 37.95 5.94 -31.90
CA VAL A 51 37.13 6.77 -31.00
C VAL A 51 35.78 7.08 -31.65
N GLN A 52 35.76 7.39 -32.95
CA GLN A 52 34.52 7.64 -33.69
C GLN A 52 33.61 6.41 -33.71
N LYS A 53 34.14 5.21 -33.96
CA LYS A 53 33.37 3.96 -33.91
C LYS A 53 32.86 3.65 -32.51
N MET A 54 33.67 3.88 -31.47
CA MET A 54 33.26 3.68 -30.08
C MET A 54 32.13 4.64 -29.69
N LEU A 55 32.21 5.91 -30.07
CA LEU A 55 31.15 6.89 -29.80
C LEU A 55 29.86 6.54 -30.55
N LEU A 56 29.97 6.07 -31.80
CA LEU A 56 28.82 5.65 -32.58
C LEU A 56 28.13 4.41 -31.96
N ASP A 57 28.92 3.41 -31.55
CA ASP A 57 28.42 2.21 -30.88
C ASP A 57 27.75 2.54 -29.53
N GLU A 58 28.30 3.48 -28.77
CA GLU A 58 27.68 3.92 -27.51
C GLU A 58 26.40 4.74 -27.76
N ILE A 59 26.32 5.53 -28.83
CA ILE A 59 25.09 6.23 -29.23
C ILE A 59 24.01 5.20 -29.60
N ASP A 60 24.32 4.24 -30.47
CA ASP A 60 23.38 3.18 -30.88
C ASP A 60 22.88 2.38 -29.67
N ARG A 61 23.80 2.05 -28.75
CA ARG A 61 23.46 1.39 -27.49
C ARG A 61 22.54 2.25 -26.61
N LEU A 62 22.86 3.53 -26.44
CA LEU A 62 22.05 4.44 -25.63
C LEU A 62 20.67 4.66 -26.23
N GLU A 63 20.54 4.74 -27.55
CA GLU A 63 19.25 4.83 -28.24
C GLU A 63 18.40 3.58 -28.00
N SER A 64 19.01 2.39 -28.11
CA SER A 64 18.34 1.11 -27.81
C SER A 64 17.90 1.00 -26.35
N GLU A 65 18.76 1.43 -25.40
CA GLU A 65 18.43 1.49 -23.98
C GLU A 65 17.29 2.48 -23.72
N LEU A 66 17.28 3.63 -24.40
CA LEU A 66 16.23 4.64 -24.26
C LEU A 66 14.87 4.12 -24.74
N VAL A 67 14.83 3.46 -25.91
CA VAL A 67 13.61 2.82 -26.41
C VAL A 67 13.11 1.78 -25.41
N SER A 68 13.98 0.90 -24.93
CA SER A 68 13.63 -0.13 -23.95
C SER A 68 13.11 0.45 -22.64
N ALA A 69 13.72 1.53 -22.16
CA ALA A 69 13.28 2.23 -20.95
C ALA A 69 11.91 2.90 -21.15
N SER A 70 11.67 3.49 -22.31
CA SER A 70 10.37 4.11 -22.64
C SER A 70 9.25 3.06 -22.69
N GLU A 71 9.48 1.91 -23.32
CA GLU A 71 8.50 0.81 -23.32
C GLU A 71 8.21 0.28 -21.92
N MET A 72 9.24 0.16 -21.08
CA MET A 72 9.06 -0.29 -19.71
C MET A 72 8.23 0.73 -18.90
N ALA A 73 8.47 2.03 -19.08
CA ALA A 73 7.71 3.08 -18.42
C ALA A 73 6.23 3.03 -18.84
N ASP A 74 5.95 2.89 -20.13
CA ASP A 74 4.58 2.80 -20.64
C ASP A 74 3.85 1.57 -20.09
N ARG A 75 4.51 0.41 -20.07
CA ARG A 75 3.95 -0.83 -19.50
C ARG A 75 3.72 -0.69 -17.99
N PHE A 76 4.66 -0.08 -17.27
CA PHE A 76 4.54 0.16 -15.84
C PHE A 76 3.34 1.07 -15.54
N HIS A 77 3.21 2.18 -16.26
CA HIS A 77 2.09 3.10 -16.10
C HIS A 77 0.74 2.47 -16.50
N GLY A 78 0.72 1.60 -17.51
CA GLY A 78 -0.45 0.81 -17.86
C GLY A 78 -0.86 -0.13 -16.72
N ALA A 79 0.07 -0.93 -16.24
CA ALA A 79 -0.18 -1.87 -15.14
C ALA A 79 -0.57 -1.17 -13.83
N ASP A 80 0.05 -0.04 -13.50
CA ASP A 80 -0.27 0.74 -12.31
C ASP A 80 -1.69 1.34 -12.38
N LYS A 81 -2.10 1.84 -13.56
CA LYS A 81 -3.49 2.29 -13.79
C LYS A 81 -4.49 1.15 -13.64
N ASP A 82 -4.21 0.00 -14.24
CA ASP A 82 -5.09 -1.17 -14.12
C ASP A 82 -5.19 -1.64 -12.67
N ALA A 83 -4.06 -1.68 -11.96
CA ALA A 83 -4.03 -2.02 -10.54
C ALA A 83 -4.86 -1.04 -9.69
N ALA A 84 -4.78 0.26 -9.98
CA ALA A 84 -5.58 1.28 -9.30
C ALA A 84 -7.09 1.07 -9.56
N ILE A 85 -7.49 0.81 -10.81
CA ILE A 85 -8.89 0.55 -11.17
C ILE A 85 -9.39 -0.73 -10.48
N LEU A 86 -8.63 -1.82 -10.52
CA LEU A 86 -9.00 -3.08 -9.88
C LEU A 86 -9.11 -2.92 -8.37
N ARG A 87 -8.20 -2.16 -7.74
CA ARG A 87 -8.22 -1.92 -6.30
C ARG A 87 -9.45 -1.14 -5.87
N GLU A 88 -9.88 -0.14 -6.65
CA GLU A 88 -11.09 0.62 -6.36
C GLU A 88 -12.34 -0.26 -6.49
N LYS A 89 -12.43 -1.07 -7.56
CA LYS A 89 -13.51 -2.06 -7.74
C LYS A 89 -13.55 -3.07 -6.59
N PHE A 90 -12.39 -3.55 -6.16
CA PHE A 90 -12.29 -4.50 -5.07
C PHE A 90 -12.78 -3.91 -3.74
N LYS A 91 -12.43 -2.65 -3.45
CA LYS A 91 -12.90 -1.94 -2.24
C LYS A 91 -14.43 -1.86 -2.17
N SER A 92 -15.07 -1.56 -3.30
CA SER A 92 -16.53 -1.58 -3.41
C SER A 92 -17.08 -2.98 -3.12
N HIS A 93 -16.53 -4.03 -3.73
CA HIS A 93 -16.96 -5.41 -3.52
C HIS A 93 -16.81 -5.86 -2.06
N THR A 94 -15.67 -5.56 -1.43
CA THR A 94 -15.43 -5.86 -0.01
C THR A 94 -16.44 -5.15 0.89
N SER A 95 -16.78 -3.89 0.59
CA SER A 95 -17.78 -3.16 1.39
C SER A 95 -19.16 -3.81 1.32
N LEU A 96 -19.59 -4.28 0.15
CA LEU A 96 -20.85 -5.00 -0.02
C LEU A 96 -20.86 -6.36 0.68
N GLU A 97 -19.73 -7.07 0.68
CA GLU A 97 -19.59 -8.33 1.42
C GLU A 97 -19.69 -8.11 2.93
N ILE A 98 -19.03 -7.08 3.46
CA ILE A 98 -19.13 -6.73 4.89
C ILE A 98 -20.57 -6.37 5.24
N ILE A 99 -21.23 -5.51 4.46
CA ILE A 99 -22.63 -5.10 4.71
C ILE A 99 -23.57 -6.31 4.63
N SER A 100 -23.45 -7.15 3.61
CA SER A 100 -24.31 -8.34 3.45
C SER A 100 -24.10 -9.35 4.59
N THR A 101 -22.86 -9.56 5.01
CA THR A 101 -22.54 -10.45 6.14
C THR A 101 -23.07 -9.88 7.45
N ALA A 102 -22.79 -8.61 7.74
CA ALA A 102 -23.23 -7.96 8.97
C ALA A 102 -24.76 -7.92 9.07
N SER A 103 -25.45 -7.54 7.99
CA SER A 103 -26.92 -7.49 7.96
C SER A 103 -27.55 -8.87 8.11
N LEU A 104 -26.99 -9.92 7.50
CA LEU A 104 -27.48 -11.28 7.64
C LEU A 104 -27.27 -11.81 9.07
N THR A 105 -26.10 -11.56 9.67
CA THR A 105 -25.80 -11.95 11.05
C THR A 105 -26.72 -11.23 12.03
N VAL A 106 -26.79 -9.90 11.98
CA VAL A 106 -27.61 -9.10 12.89
C VAL A 106 -29.09 -9.40 12.70
N GLY A 107 -29.56 -9.52 11.46
CA GLY A 107 -30.95 -9.90 11.18
C GLY A 107 -31.31 -11.29 11.70
N SER A 108 -30.40 -12.27 11.56
CA SER A 108 -30.61 -13.63 12.10
C SER A 108 -30.67 -13.64 13.63
N VAL A 109 -29.81 -12.87 14.29
CA VAL A 109 -29.84 -12.70 15.76
C VAL A 109 -31.16 -12.04 16.19
N ALA A 110 -31.59 -10.98 15.50
CA ALA A 110 -32.85 -10.31 15.78
C ALA A 110 -34.04 -11.28 15.69
N LEU A 111 -34.10 -12.13 14.66
CA LEU A 111 -35.14 -13.16 14.54
C LEU A 111 -35.10 -14.18 15.68
N GLY A 112 -33.90 -14.58 16.12
CA GLY A 112 -33.74 -15.46 17.28
C GLY A 112 -34.29 -14.85 18.57
N LEU A 113 -34.08 -13.55 18.78
CA LEU A 113 -34.56 -12.83 19.97
C LEU A 113 -36.09 -12.74 20.04
N VAL A 114 -36.79 -12.77 18.90
CA VAL A 114 -38.26 -12.74 18.87
C VAL A 114 -38.87 -13.89 19.67
N PHE A 115 -38.30 -15.09 19.59
CA PHE A 115 -38.79 -16.27 20.32
C PHE A 115 -38.65 -16.14 21.85
N GLY A 116 -37.79 -15.25 22.34
CA GLY A 116 -37.57 -15.01 23.77
C GLY A 116 -38.55 -13.99 24.38
N ILE A 117 -39.21 -13.17 23.56
CA ILE A 117 -40.09 -12.11 24.05
C ILE A 117 -41.52 -12.65 24.15
N LYS A 118 -42.01 -12.83 25.38
CA LYS A 118 -43.37 -13.32 25.65
C LYS A 118 -44.33 -12.22 26.10
N ASP A 119 -43.81 -11.21 26.80
CA ASP A 119 -44.65 -10.24 27.52
C ASP A 119 -44.84 -8.91 26.79
N ASN A 120 -44.20 -8.72 25.63
CA ASN A 120 -44.30 -7.49 24.84
C ASN A 120 -44.43 -7.78 23.34
N ALA A 121 -45.68 -7.97 22.90
CA ALA A 121 -45.99 -8.26 21.50
C ALA A 121 -45.54 -7.14 20.56
N THR A 122 -45.70 -5.88 20.94
CA THR A 122 -45.30 -4.73 20.11
C THR A 122 -43.79 -4.72 19.87
N LEU A 123 -42.99 -4.94 20.91
CA LEU A 123 -41.53 -5.05 20.80
C LEU A 123 -41.13 -6.23 19.91
N ALA A 124 -41.76 -7.40 20.10
CA ALA A 124 -41.50 -8.59 19.30
C ALA A 124 -41.76 -8.35 17.80
N TRP A 125 -42.85 -7.68 17.45
CA TRP A 125 -43.17 -7.34 16.06
C TRP A 125 -42.20 -6.33 15.45
N ILE A 126 -41.74 -5.33 16.21
CA ILE A 126 -40.74 -4.37 15.74
C ILE A 126 -39.42 -5.07 15.43
N ILE A 127 -38.95 -5.94 16.34
CA ILE A 127 -37.69 -6.69 16.16
C ILE A 127 -37.81 -7.67 14.99
N LEU A 128 -38.95 -8.36 14.84
CA LEU A 128 -39.22 -9.24 13.71
C LEU A 128 -39.14 -8.46 12.40
N ALA A 129 -39.88 -7.36 12.28
CA ALA A 129 -39.91 -6.53 11.08
C ALA A 129 -38.52 -5.99 10.74
N GLY A 130 -37.80 -5.46 11.73
CA GLY A 130 -36.43 -4.97 11.57
C GLY A 130 -35.47 -6.08 11.11
N GLY A 131 -35.55 -7.27 11.70
CA GLY A 131 -34.73 -8.42 11.35
C GLY A 131 -34.98 -8.90 9.92
N VAL A 132 -36.25 -8.99 9.50
CA VAL A 132 -36.62 -9.34 8.11
C VAL A 132 -36.09 -8.30 7.12
N ILE A 133 -36.26 -7.01 7.40
CA ILE A 133 -35.75 -5.93 6.54
C ILE A 133 -34.23 -6.02 6.40
N LEU A 134 -33.50 -6.26 7.50
CA LEU A 134 -32.05 -6.40 7.48
C LEU A 134 -31.59 -7.57 6.59
N ILE A 135 -32.23 -8.73 6.73
CA ILE A 135 -31.92 -9.92 5.93
C ILE A 135 -32.17 -9.63 4.45
N LEU A 136 -33.30 -9.00 4.12
CA LEU A 136 -33.61 -8.62 2.75
C LEU A 136 -32.58 -7.63 2.21
N ALA A 137 -32.23 -6.58 2.96
CA ALA A 137 -31.20 -5.62 2.56
C ALA A 137 -29.84 -6.30 2.29
N GLY A 138 -29.44 -7.26 3.13
CA GLY A 138 -28.21 -8.03 2.94
C GLY A 138 -28.20 -8.90 1.68
N LEU A 139 -29.32 -9.56 1.39
CA LEU A 139 -29.50 -10.35 0.17
C LEU A 139 -29.46 -9.47 -1.08
N TRP A 140 -30.07 -8.28 -1.01
CA TRP A 140 -30.06 -7.30 -2.08
C TRP A 140 -28.66 -6.72 -2.31
N ALA A 141 -27.93 -6.36 -1.25
CA ALA A 141 -26.57 -5.84 -1.34
C ALA A 141 -25.62 -6.78 -2.10
N LYS A 142 -25.81 -8.10 -1.96
CA LYS A 142 -25.03 -9.12 -2.68
C LYS A 142 -25.40 -9.25 -4.16
N LYS A 143 -26.61 -8.81 -4.55
CA LYS A 143 -27.13 -8.90 -5.93
C LYS A 143 -26.87 -7.63 -6.74
N VAL A 144 -26.49 -6.52 -6.10
CA VAL A 144 -26.10 -5.30 -6.82
C VAL A 144 -24.78 -5.57 -7.55
N LYS A 145 -24.81 -5.47 -8.89
CA LYS A 145 -23.61 -5.39 -9.72
C LYS A 145 -23.18 -3.93 -9.78
N ILE A 146 -21.95 -3.66 -9.34
CA ILE A 146 -21.26 -2.36 -9.47
C ILE A 146 -20.07 -2.56 -10.39
#